data_AF-A0A0A2HRW9-F1
#
_entry.id   AF-A0A0A2HRW9-F1
#
_cell.length_a   1.000
_cell.length_b   1.000
_cell.length_c   1.000
_cell.angle_alpha   90.00
_cell.angle_beta   90.00
_cell.angle_gamma   90.00
#
_symmetry.space_group_name_H-M   'P 1'
#
loop_
_entity.id
_entity.type
_entity.pdbx_description
1 polymer ?
#
loop_
_entity_poly.entity_id
_entity_poly.type
_entity_poly.pdbx_seq_one_letter_code
_entity_poly.pdbx_strand_id
1 'polypeptide(L)'
;MTDIQSTNSSVLALVGVYARQIWSYYPNVEYIDFTMVEDVRLFKTDGSSLIVHGLNTLTQNKLVKYDLISSAETDLLPSDDIEIYHVNIKSDGKIWFDGLRFSNNTYVIGYVDTSNSNQVVFIQDTTVKLEDFQTF
;
A
#
# COMPACT_ATOMS: atom_id res chain seq x y z
N MET A 1 -1.37 -16.75 -35.56
CA MET A 1 -2.50 -15.85 -35.26
C MET A 1 -3.03 -16.28 -33.90
N THR A 2 -2.53 -15.62 -32.86
CA THR A 2 -3.03 -15.70 -31.48
C THR A 2 -2.84 -14.29 -30.97
N ASP A 3 -3.94 -13.54 -30.93
CA ASP A 3 -3.96 -12.18 -30.41
C ASP A 3 -3.57 -12.21 -28.94
N ILE A 4 -2.55 -11.42 -28.58
CA ILE A 4 -2.40 -10.91 -27.22
C ILE A 4 -2.87 -9.47 -27.30
N GLN A 5 -4.15 -9.22 -26.98
CA GLN A 5 -4.54 -7.89 -26.58
C GLN A 5 -3.88 -7.59 -25.23
N SER A 6 -2.78 -6.85 -25.30
CA SER A 6 -2.16 -6.21 -24.16
C SER A 6 -2.68 -4.78 -24.14
N THR A 7 -3.54 -4.46 -23.17
CA THR A 7 -3.88 -3.08 -22.78
C THR A 7 -2.69 -2.32 -22.15
N ASN A 8 -1.47 -2.90 -22.18
CA ASN A 8 -0.29 -2.42 -21.47
C ASN A 8 0.40 -1.25 -22.19
N SER A 9 0.43 -0.08 -21.52
CA SER A 9 1.28 1.06 -21.86
C SER A 9 2.48 1.11 -20.91
N SER A 10 3.68 0.77 -21.37
CA SER A 10 4.91 0.81 -20.57
C SER A 10 6.00 1.48 -21.43
N VAL A 11 6.93 2.34 -20.96
CA VAL A 11 7.97 2.04 -19.94
C VAL A 11 8.59 3.31 -19.29
N LEU A 12 8.93 3.15 -18.00
CA LEU A 12 9.92 3.88 -17.19
C LEU A 12 11.34 3.28 -17.41
N ALA A 13 12.34 3.99 -17.92
CA ALA A 13 13.65 3.46 -18.32
C ALA A 13 14.82 4.19 -17.69
N LEU A 14 15.91 3.47 -17.36
CA LEU A 14 16.98 3.84 -16.43
C LEU A 14 18.41 3.62 -16.88
N VAL A 15 19.29 4.65 -16.86
CA VAL A 15 20.70 4.50 -17.22
C VAL A 15 21.72 5.22 -16.33
N GLY A 16 22.77 4.46 -16.00
CA GLY A 16 23.93 4.84 -15.20
C GLY A 16 25.17 5.27 -15.99
N VAL A 17 26.21 5.66 -15.22
CA VAL A 17 27.40 6.38 -15.70
C VAL A 17 28.22 5.53 -16.69
N TYR A 18 28.61 6.17 -17.81
CA TYR A 18 29.28 5.68 -19.05
C TYR A 18 28.38 5.23 -20.22
N ALA A 19 27.07 5.41 -20.16
CA ALA A 19 26.19 5.28 -21.33
C ALA A 19 25.94 6.64 -22.03
N ARG A 20 25.78 6.67 -23.35
CA ARG A 20 25.49 7.89 -24.13
C ARG A 20 23.99 8.27 -24.21
N GLN A 21 23.15 7.79 -23.29
CA GLN A 21 21.72 8.09 -22.99
C GLN A 21 21.30 7.11 -21.87
N ILE A 22 20.21 7.22 -21.10
CA ILE A 22 18.76 7.34 -21.39
C ILE A 22 18.06 7.61 -20.03
N TRP A 23 16.82 8.13 -19.96
CA TRP A 23 15.74 7.60 -19.09
C TRP A 23 14.34 8.06 -19.61
N SER A 24 13.30 7.24 -19.58
CA SER A 24 11.88 7.64 -19.84
C SER A 24 10.99 7.30 -18.63
N TYR A 25 9.81 7.89 -18.44
CA TYR A 25 8.98 7.74 -17.21
C TYR A 25 7.47 7.69 -17.55
N TYR A 26 7.08 6.82 -18.48
CA TYR A 26 5.77 6.90 -19.14
C TYR A 26 4.55 6.78 -18.18
N PRO A 27 3.45 7.53 -18.42
CA PRO A 27 3.27 8.58 -19.43
C PRO A 27 3.76 9.98 -18.99
N ASN A 28 3.72 10.28 -17.70
CA ASN A 28 4.32 11.45 -17.05
C ASN A 28 4.74 11.03 -15.64
N VAL A 29 5.78 11.66 -15.10
CA VAL A 29 5.99 11.62 -13.63
C VAL A 29 5.03 12.62 -13.02
N GLU A 30 4.16 12.10 -12.15
CA GLU A 30 3.29 12.93 -11.33
C GLU A 30 3.79 12.89 -9.90
N TYR A 31 3.90 14.08 -9.30
CA TYR A 31 4.11 14.20 -7.87
C TYR A 31 2.74 14.09 -7.19
N ILE A 32 2.57 13.04 -6.38
CA ILE A 32 1.38 12.86 -5.56
C ILE A 32 1.71 13.45 -4.18
N ASP A 33 0.97 14.50 -3.82
CA ASP A 33 1.05 15.12 -2.50
C ASP A 33 0.00 14.49 -1.59
N PHE A 34 0.43 13.69 -0.61
CA PHE A 34 -0.47 13.09 0.36
C PHE A 34 -0.74 14.08 1.49
N THR A 35 -2.01 14.19 1.88
CA THR A 35 -2.46 15.04 2.99
C THR A 35 -2.54 14.28 4.31
N MET A 36 -2.81 12.97 4.26
CA MET A 36 -2.93 12.12 5.46
C MET A 36 -1.61 11.42 5.84
N VAL A 37 -0.64 11.31 4.93
CA VAL A 37 0.65 10.64 5.16
C VAL A 37 1.78 11.58 4.74
N GLU A 38 2.69 11.88 5.67
CA GLU A 38 3.88 12.70 5.42
C GLU A 38 5.11 11.84 5.12
N ASP A 39 5.29 10.74 5.86
CA ASP A 39 6.41 9.81 5.70
C ASP A 39 5.91 8.46 5.19
N VAL A 40 5.98 8.26 3.87
CA VAL A 40 5.55 7.01 3.21
C VAL A 40 6.58 5.91 3.45
N ARG A 41 6.14 4.83 4.09
CA ARG A 41 6.99 3.67 4.43
C ARG A 41 6.79 2.48 3.51
N LEU A 42 5.55 2.28 3.06
CA LEU A 42 5.20 1.22 2.11
C LEU A 42 4.01 1.63 1.26
N PHE A 43 3.91 1.06 0.07
CA PHE A 43 2.75 1.23 -0.79
C PHE A 43 2.48 -0.02 -1.65
N LYS A 44 1.23 -0.16 -2.06
CA LYS A 44 0.76 -1.14 -3.05
C LYS A 44 -0.23 -0.47 -4.00
N THR A 45 -0.35 -0.97 -5.21
CA THR A 45 -1.36 -0.51 -6.17
C THR A 45 -2.43 -1.58 -6.36
N ASP A 46 -3.71 -1.17 -6.48
CA ASP A 46 -4.82 -2.01 -6.92
C ASP A 46 -5.22 -1.76 -8.40
N GLY A 47 -4.39 -0.99 -9.12
CA GLY A 47 -4.64 -0.55 -10.50
C GLY A 47 -5.26 0.84 -10.60
N SER A 48 -6.35 1.10 -9.85
CA SER A 48 -7.05 2.40 -9.83
C SER A 48 -6.74 3.26 -8.62
N SER A 49 -6.05 2.69 -7.64
CA SER A 49 -5.74 3.33 -6.37
C SER A 49 -4.38 2.88 -5.85
N LEU A 50 -3.85 3.66 -4.93
CA LEU A 50 -2.69 3.32 -4.11
C LEU A 50 -3.15 3.06 -2.69
N ILE A 51 -2.68 1.97 -2.11
CA ILE A 51 -2.76 1.71 -0.67
C ILE A 51 -1.40 2.09 -0.10
N VAL A 52 -1.39 3.09 0.76
CA VAL A 52 -0.17 3.72 1.28
C VAL A 52 -0.18 3.61 2.79
N HIS A 53 0.91 3.15 3.38
CA HIS A 53 1.11 3.20 4.82
C HIS A 53 2.37 4.00 5.16
N GLY A 54 2.26 4.73 6.26
CA GLY A 54 3.29 5.64 6.72
C GLY A 54 2.88 6.38 7.98
N LEU A 55 3.60 7.47 8.27
CA LEU A 55 3.30 8.36 9.38
C LEU A 55 2.69 9.66 8.90
N ASN A 56 1.75 10.22 9.67
CA ASN A 56 1.30 11.60 9.49
C ASN A 56 2.22 12.61 10.22
N THR A 57 1.88 13.89 10.14
CA THR A 57 2.58 15.01 10.80
C THR A 57 2.63 14.94 12.33
N LEU A 58 1.76 14.12 12.93
CA LEU A 58 1.72 13.85 14.36
C LEU A 58 2.46 12.56 14.73
N THR A 59 3.23 11.98 13.80
CA THR A 59 3.94 10.70 13.94
C THR A 59 3.02 9.50 14.21
N GLN A 60 1.76 9.58 13.78
CA GLN A 60 0.77 8.52 13.94
C GLN A 60 0.75 7.62 12.71
N ASN A 61 0.63 6.31 12.92
CA ASN A 61 0.47 5.36 11.83
C ASN A 61 -0.83 5.60 11.07
N LYS A 62 -0.73 5.58 9.74
CA LYS A 62 -1.86 5.71 8.82
C LYS A 62 -1.80 4.64 7.74
N LEU A 63 -2.96 4.15 7.34
CA LEU A 63 -3.15 3.34 6.13
C LEU A 63 -4.20 4.05 5.30
N VAL A 64 -3.85 4.47 4.10
CA VAL A 64 -4.68 5.34 3.28
C VAL A 64 -4.88 4.70 1.92
N LYS A 65 -6.12 4.71 1.44
CA LYS A 65 -6.44 4.47 0.03
C LYS A 65 -6.50 5.80 -0.69
N TYR A 66 -5.64 5.97 -1.68
CA TYR A 66 -5.59 7.12 -2.58
C TYR A 66 -6.14 6.73 -3.94
N ASP A 67 -7.21 7.39 -4.38
CA ASP A 67 -7.81 7.17 -5.70
C ASP A 67 -7.02 7.94 -6.78
N LEU A 68 -6.52 7.23 -7.80
CA LEU A 68 -5.65 7.83 -8.83
C LEU A 68 -6.40 8.72 -9.84
N ILE A 69 -7.74 8.72 -9.82
CA ILE A 69 -8.55 9.51 -10.77
C ILE A 69 -9.02 10.81 -10.11
N SER A 70 -9.51 10.72 -8.88
CA SER A 70 -10.10 11.81 -8.12
C SER A 70 -9.15 12.46 -7.10
N SER A 71 -7.98 11.85 -6.87
CA SER A 71 -7.03 12.24 -5.84
C SER A 71 -7.61 12.21 -4.42
N ALA A 72 -8.69 11.46 -4.21
CA ALA A 72 -9.34 11.35 -2.91
C ALA A 72 -8.57 10.40 -2.00
N GLU A 73 -8.33 10.82 -0.76
CA GLU A 73 -7.74 10.00 0.31
C GLU A 73 -8.83 9.47 1.25
N THR A 74 -8.78 8.18 1.52
CA THR A 74 -9.64 7.49 2.48
C THR A 74 -8.79 6.85 3.56
N ASP A 75 -8.98 7.24 4.81
CA ASP A 75 -8.35 6.57 5.96
C ASP A 75 -8.95 5.17 6.13
N LEU A 76 -8.10 4.15 6.03
CA LEU A 76 -8.44 2.74 6.18
C LEU A 76 -8.06 2.18 7.56
N LEU A 77 -7.30 2.95 8.34
CA LEU A 77 -6.87 2.56 9.68
C LEU A 77 -7.26 3.66 10.67
N PRO A 78 -8.45 3.56 11.29
CA PRO A 78 -8.94 4.60 12.19
C PRO A 78 -8.14 4.74 13.49
N SER A 79 -7.19 3.83 13.76
CA SER A 79 -6.35 3.83 14.96
C SER A 79 -4.87 3.95 14.57
N ASP A 80 -4.11 4.74 15.31
CA ASP A 80 -2.67 4.91 15.16
C ASP A 80 -1.83 3.82 15.86
N ASP A 81 -2.49 2.86 16.51
CA ASP A 81 -1.91 1.84 17.38
C ASP A 81 -1.17 0.73 16.62
N ILE A 82 -1.23 0.71 15.29
CA ILE A 82 -0.70 -0.39 14.48
C ILE A 82 0.33 0.13 13.48
N GLU A 83 1.57 -0.32 13.63
CA GLU A 83 2.60 -0.19 12.61
C GLU A 83 2.49 -1.37 11.64
N ILE A 84 2.34 -1.10 10.34
CA ILE A 84 2.13 -2.12 9.32
C ILE A 84 3.47 -2.42 8.65
N TYR A 85 3.81 -3.72 8.56
CA TYR A 85 5.04 -4.17 7.91
C TYR A 85 4.81 -4.64 6.48
N HIS A 86 3.67 -5.27 6.21
CA HIS A 86 3.28 -5.66 4.86
C HIS A 86 1.81 -5.38 4.57
N VAL A 87 1.54 -5.11 3.29
CA VAL A 87 0.19 -4.96 2.76
C VAL A 87 0.05 -5.79 1.49
N ASN A 88 -1.08 -6.47 1.34
CA ASN A 88 -1.45 -7.16 0.12
C ASN A 88 -2.95 -6.97 -0.17
N ILE A 89 -3.31 -6.91 -1.46
CA ILE A 89 -4.68 -6.70 -1.91
C ILE A 89 -5.13 -8.00 -2.56
N LYS A 90 -6.09 -8.68 -1.95
CA LYS A 90 -6.58 -9.97 -2.45
C LYS A 90 -7.66 -9.78 -3.50
N SER A 91 -7.92 -10.84 -4.26
CA SER A 91 -8.96 -10.86 -5.32
C SER A 91 -10.38 -10.61 -4.80
N ASP A 92 -10.62 -10.79 -3.50
CA ASP A 92 -11.88 -10.44 -2.83
C ASP A 92 -12.00 -8.94 -2.49
N GLY A 93 -11.03 -8.11 -2.91
CA GLY A 93 -11.00 -6.67 -2.68
C GLY A 93 -10.58 -6.27 -1.26
N LYS A 94 -10.27 -7.24 -0.39
CA LYS A 94 -9.81 -6.97 0.97
C LYS A 94 -8.33 -6.63 0.97
N ILE A 95 -7.98 -5.69 1.85
CA ILE A 95 -6.60 -5.23 2.02
C ILE A 95 -6.05 -5.91 3.26
N TRP A 96 -5.23 -6.93 3.05
CA TRP A 96 -4.60 -7.72 4.11
C TRP A 96 -3.32 -7.05 4.58
N PHE A 97 -3.06 -7.18 5.87
CA PHE A 97 -1.85 -6.64 6.47
C PHE A 97 -1.36 -7.50 7.62
N ASP A 98 -0.07 -7.37 7.91
CA ASP A 98 0.51 -7.71 9.20
C ASP A 98 1.26 -6.52 9.79
N GLY A 99 1.42 -6.54 11.10
CA GLY A 99 2.03 -5.44 11.82
C GLY A 99 2.22 -5.69 13.30
N LEU A 100 2.65 -4.65 13.99
CA LEU A 100 2.80 -4.61 15.44
C LEU A 100 1.74 -3.68 16.02
N ARG A 101 0.93 -4.19 16.96
CA ARG A 101 0.04 -3.38 17.78
C ARG A 101 0.77 -2.91 19.04
N PHE A 102 0.80 -1.61 19.28
CA PHE A 102 1.58 -1.04 20.39
C PHE A 102 0.93 -1.22 21.75
N SER A 103 -0.40 -1.10 21.84
CA SER A 103 -1.16 -1.16 23.11
C SER A 103 -0.93 -2.44 23.91
N ASN A 104 -0.67 -3.56 23.25
CA ASN A 104 -0.41 -4.86 23.86
C ASN A 104 0.89 -5.52 23.38
N ASN A 105 1.69 -4.82 22.55
CA ASN A 105 2.95 -5.30 21.99
C ASN A 105 2.82 -6.66 21.30
N THR A 106 1.80 -6.83 20.47
CA THR A 106 1.54 -8.08 19.75
C THR A 106 1.63 -7.92 18.25
N TYR A 107 2.11 -8.97 17.61
CA TYR A 107 2.03 -9.11 16.17
C TYR A 107 0.60 -9.43 15.77
N VAL A 108 0.07 -8.67 14.82
CA VAL A 108 -1.32 -8.79 14.35
C VAL A 108 -1.34 -9.15 12.87
N ILE A 109 -2.27 -10.03 12.51
CA ILE A 109 -2.68 -10.25 11.11
C ILE A 109 -4.14 -9.84 10.99
N GLY A 110 -4.43 -9.01 10.00
CA GLY A 110 -5.78 -8.55 9.76
C GLY A 110 -6.02 -8.20 8.30
N TYR A 111 -7.22 -7.70 8.06
CA TYR A 111 -7.58 -7.09 6.79
C TYR A 111 -8.53 -5.93 7.00
N VAL A 112 -8.59 -5.04 6.01
CA VAL A 112 -9.62 -4.02 5.86
C VAL A 112 -10.66 -4.54 4.88
N ASP A 113 -11.91 -4.60 5.32
CA ASP A 113 -13.07 -4.94 4.49
C ASP A 113 -13.62 -3.66 3.84
N THR A 114 -13.18 -3.41 2.61
CA THR A 114 -13.57 -2.24 1.82
C THR A 114 -15.05 -2.27 1.40
N SER A 115 -15.71 -3.44 1.44
CA SER A 115 -17.13 -3.58 1.17
C SER A 115 -18.01 -3.25 2.38
N ASN A 116 -17.43 -3.27 3.58
CA ASN A 116 -18.13 -3.04 4.84
C ASN A 116 -17.59 -1.80 5.57
N SER A 117 -17.73 -0.62 4.94
CA SER A 117 -17.34 0.67 5.52
C SER A 117 -15.88 0.72 6.01
N ASN A 118 -14.97 0.03 5.31
CA ASN A 118 -13.55 -0.09 5.66
C ASN A 118 -13.32 -0.66 7.08
N GLN A 119 -14.15 -1.62 7.51
CA GLN A 119 -13.98 -2.25 8.80
C GLN A 119 -12.64 -3.01 8.86
N VAL A 120 -11.86 -2.73 9.91
CA VAL A 120 -10.65 -3.49 10.23
C VAL A 120 -11.00 -4.75 11.00
N VAL A 121 -10.57 -5.91 10.53
CA VAL A 121 -10.79 -7.22 11.16
C VAL A 121 -9.45 -7.87 11.45
N PHE A 122 -9.25 -8.31 12.69
CA PHE A 122 -8.07 -9.06 13.12
C PHE A 122 -8.37 -10.56 13.13
N ILE A 123 -7.50 -11.35 12.49
CA ILE A 123 -7.62 -12.80 12.42
C ILE A 123 -6.69 -13.47 13.45
N GLN A 124 -5.55 -12.85 13.72
CA GLN A 124 -4.58 -13.37 14.66
C GLN A 124 -3.94 -12.25 15.46
N ASP A 125 -3.68 -12.56 16.73
CA ASP A 125 -3.03 -11.70 17.71
C ASP A 125 -2.07 -12.60 18.52
N THR A 126 -0.76 -12.39 18.38
CA THR A 126 0.27 -13.26 18.97
C THR A 126 1.49 -12.45 19.42
N THR A 127 2.19 -12.91 20.46
CA THR A 127 3.42 -12.27 20.94
C THR A 127 4.66 -12.65 20.15
N VAL A 128 4.55 -13.60 19.21
CA VAL A 128 5.66 -14.06 18.37
C VAL A 128 5.44 -13.53 16.95
N LYS A 129 6.44 -12.82 16.40
CA LYS A 129 6.47 -12.47 14.98
C LYS A 129 6.45 -13.76 14.16
N LEU A 130 5.42 -13.93 13.34
CA LEU A 130 5.35 -15.08 12.44
C LEU A 130 6.38 -14.86 11.32
N GLU A 131 7.30 -15.81 11.14
CA GLU A 131 8.43 -15.63 10.23
C GLU A 131 8.01 -15.45 8.77
N ASP A 132 6.82 -15.89 8.39
CA ASP A 132 6.37 -15.81 7.01
C ASP A 132 4.93 -15.28 6.89
N PHE A 133 4.82 -13.99 6.61
CA PHE A 133 3.72 -13.45 5.80
C PHE A 133 4.02 -13.65 4.30
N GLN A 134 4.64 -14.79 3.93
CA GLN A 134 5.05 -15.10 2.55
C GLN A 134 3.99 -15.85 1.74
N THR A 135 2.84 -16.18 2.35
CA THR A 135 1.78 -16.94 1.67
C THR A 135 0.50 -16.14 1.59
N PHE A 136 0.46 -15.09 0.75
CA PHE A 136 -0.77 -14.56 0.16
C PHE A 136 -0.52 -14.03 -1.25
#